data_AF-A0A8J4RZU9-F1
#
_entry.id   AF-A0A8J4RZU9-F1
#
_cell.length_a   1.000
_cell.length_b   1.000
_cell.length_c   1.000
_cell.angle_alpha   90.00
_cell.angle_beta   90.00
_cell.angle_gamma   90.00
#
_symmetry.space_group_name_H-M   'P 1'
#
loop_
_entity.id
_entity.type
_entity.pdbx_description
1 polymer ?
#
loop_
_entity_poly.entity_id
_entity_poly.type
_entity_poly.pdbx_seq_one_letter_code
_entity_poly.pdbx_strand_id
1 'polypeptide(L)'
;MVAGGGKSLAELSTFLAVFVHQLHNTTSLPRKLRQIYVTSEQRRLSRQEKVRLLEVCNWICFTLLDVVLGRLVFLYMGELALSTFQSAEISPLTVVDFLRDNVEWLMGAPAGFKLNKPLASILGNGILLWLDLWSFVFAEIFPRGCGGAGEWLVVMFGYMGVTLQLTLLADLVNLATWHSHWVYLYFAKLNRLQFGLFSSLSKLFLGQKINVLRHRVDSCEYDVSQLLLGTLLFTILAFLVTTNLVFFVFFAAVR
;
A
#
# COMPACT_ATOMS: atom_id res chain seq x y z
N MET A 1 -5.69 -14.22 27.51
CA MET A 1 -4.30 -14.64 27.77
C MET A 1 -3.68 -15.01 26.43
N VAL A 2 -2.54 -14.37 26.15
CA VAL A 2 -1.69 -14.33 24.93
C VAL A 2 -1.03 -15.73 24.73
N ALA A 3 -0.71 -16.31 23.57
CA ALA A 3 -0.03 -15.88 22.34
C ALA A 3 -0.30 -16.96 21.24
N GLY A 4 -0.21 -16.78 19.92
CA GLY A 4 0.19 -15.66 19.09
C GLY A 4 -0.23 -15.97 17.65
N GLY A 5 -0.96 -15.04 17.04
CA GLY A 5 -1.33 -15.11 15.63
C GLY A 5 -0.10 -14.93 14.76
N GLY A 6 0.36 -16.01 14.15
CA GLY A 6 1.26 -15.94 13.00
C GLY A 6 0.49 -15.36 11.83
N LYS A 7 0.46 -14.03 11.72
CA LYS A 7 0.10 -13.36 10.47
C LYS A 7 1.03 -13.94 9.41
N SER A 8 0.46 -14.65 8.44
CA SER A 8 1.21 -15.39 7.43
C SER A 8 2.17 -14.42 6.74
N LEU A 9 3.43 -14.82 6.54
CA LEU A 9 4.42 -14.06 5.74
C LEU A 9 3.86 -13.62 4.37
N ALA A 10 2.82 -14.30 3.88
CA ALA A 10 2.09 -13.95 2.67
C ALA A 10 1.25 -12.68 2.74
N GLU A 11 0.86 -12.22 3.93
CA GLU A 11 0.18 -10.92 4.11
C GLU A 11 1.13 -9.74 4.00
N LEU A 12 2.44 -9.98 4.18
CA LEU A 12 3.46 -8.93 4.29
C LEU A 12 4.19 -8.69 2.96
N SER A 13 4.38 -9.74 2.15
CA SER A 13 4.95 -9.64 0.79
C SER A 13 4.36 -10.75 -0.07
N THR A 14 3.76 -10.36 -1.20
CA THR A 14 3.19 -11.31 -2.16
C THR A 14 4.30 -12.09 -2.86
N PHE A 15 5.44 -11.45 -3.10
CA PHE A 15 6.63 -12.07 -3.66
C PHE A 15 7.14 -13.21 -2.77
N LEU A 16 7.30 -12.96 -1.48
CA LEU A 16 7.83 -13.97 -0.56
C LEU A 16 6.88 -15.17 -0.42
N ALA A 17 5.56 -14.93 -0.47
CA ALA A 17 4.57 -16.00 -0.48
C ALA A 17 4.77 -16.97 -1.66
N VAL A 18 4.88 -16.41 -2.86
CA VAL A 18 5.05 -17.18 -4.10
C VAL A 18 6.41 -17.86 -4.13
N PHE A 19 7.46 -17.16 -3.71
CA PHE A 19 8.82 -17.69 -3.64
C PHE A 19 8.92 -18.90 -2.71
N VAL A 20 8.39 -18.78 -1.47
CA VAL A 20 8.40 -19.88 -0.50
C VAL A 20 7.59 -21.08 -1.02
N HIS A 21 6.45 -20.83 -1.67
CA HIS A 21 5.65 -21.90 -2.27
C HIS A 21 6.41 -22.63 -3.40
N GLN A 22 7.08 -21.89 -4.28
CA GLN A 22 7.91 -22.49 -5.33
C GLN A 22 9.08 -23.29 -4.75
N LEU A 23 9.74 -22.79 -3.70
CA LEU A 23 10.83 -23.48 -3.00
C LEU A 23 10.36 -24.77 -2.30
N HIS A 24 9.16 -24.76 -1.70
CA HIS A 24 8.59 -25.96 -1.10
C HIS A 24 8.28 -27.04 -2.15
N ASN A 25 7.81 -26.62 -3.33
CA ASN A 25 7.53 -27.54 -4.43
C ASN A 25 8.81 -28.11 -5.04
N THR A 26 9.87 -27.32 -5.22
CA THR A 26 11.17 -27.82 -5.72
C THR A 26 11.81 -28.84 -4.77
N THR A 27 11.76 -28.61 -3.46
CA THR A 27 12.38 -29.49 -2.46
C THR A 27 11.64 -30.82 -2.29
N SER A 28 10.32 -30.85 -2.49
CA SER A 28 9.51 -32.08 -2.42
C SER A 28 9.53 -32.91 -3.71
N LEU A 29 9.88 -32.29 -4.85
CA LEU A 29 9.90 -32.90 -6.18
C LEU A 29 10.80 -34.14 -6.31
N PRO A 30 12.08 -34.15 -5.89
CA PRO A 30 12.93 -35.34 -6.05
C PRO A 30 12.44 -36.54 -5.25
N ARG A 31 11.78 -36.31 -4.11
CA ARG A 31 11.15 -37.36 -3.31
C ARG A 31 9.93 -37.95 -4.02
N LYS A 32 9.07 -37.09 -4.58
CA LYS A 32 7.89 -37.50 -5.37
C LYS A 32 8.29 -38.29 -6.61
N LEU A 33 9.28 -37.81 -7.37
CA LEU A 33 9.79 -38.49 -8.57
C LEU A 33 10.45 -39.82 -8.22
N ARG A 34 11.27 -39.88 -7.16
CA ARG A 34 11.90 -41.13 -6.72
C ARG A 34 10.86 -42.19 -6.32
N GLN A 35 9.84 -41.80 -5.58
CA GLN A 35 8.75 -42.71 -5.20
C GLN A 35 8.04 -43.26 -6.44
N ILE A 36 7.68 -42.38 -7.39
CA ILE A 36 6.98 -42.80 -8.61
C ILE A 36 7.87 -43.69 -9.49
N TYR A 37 9.16 -43.37 -9.61
CA TYR A 37 10.14 -44.17 -10.36
C TYR A 37 10.24 -45.60 -9.81
N VAL A 38 10.49 -45.76 -8.50
CA VAL A 38 10.59 -47.07 -7.85
C VAL A 38 9.31 -47.88 -7.99
N THR A 39 8.14 -47.24 -7.83
CA THR A 39 6.85 -47.93 -7.99
C THR A 39 6.59 -48.33 -9.45
N SER A 40 7.01 -47.51 -10.42
CA SER A 40 6.86 -47.81 -11.84
C SER A 40 7.75 -48.97 -12.31
N GLU A 41 8.89 -49.16 -11.66
CA GLU A 41 9.82 -50.27 -11.93
C GLU A 41 9.29 -51.60 -11.38
N GLN A 42 8.56 -51.57 -10.25
CA GLN A 42 7.99 -52.76 -9.60
C GLN A 42 6.61 -53.15 -10.15
N ARG A 43 5.79 -52.20 -10.63
CA ARG A 43 4.41 -52.45 -11.06
C ARG A 43 3.92 -51.43 -12.09
N ARG A 44 2.92 -51.82 -12.91
CA ARG A 44 2.09 -50.87 -13.67
C ARG A 44 1.41 -49.86 -12.73
N LEU A 45 1.63 -48.58 -13.00
CA LEU A 45 1.12 -47.45 -12.22
C LEU A 45 -0.42 -47.43 -12.14
N SER A 46 -0.92 -47.22 -10.93
CA SER A 46 -2.33 -46.98 -10.64
C SER A 46 -2.81 -45.64 -11.23
N ARG A 47 -4.12 -45.50 -11.44
CA ARG A 47 -4.73 -44.26 -11.97
C ARG A 47 -4.37 -43.04 -11.12
N GLN A 48 -4.31 -43.19 -9.79
CA GLN A 48 -3.92 -42.12 -8.87
C GLN A 48 -2.44 -41.71 -9.01
N GLU A 49 -1.55 -42.65 -9.32
CA GLU A 49 -0.12 -42.36 -9.50
C GLU A 49 0.16 -41.68 -10.84
N LYS A 50 -0.59 -42.03 -11.88
CA LYS A 50 -0.56 -41.32 -13.16
C LYS A 50 -1.00 -39.87 -13.03
N VAL A 51 -2.03 -39.58 -12.22
CA VAL A 51 -2.46 -38.20 -11.93
C VAL A 51 -1.36 -37.45 -11.20
N ARG A 52 -0.74 -38.03 -10.16
CA ARG A 52 0.40 -37.41 -9.47
C ARG A 52 1.60 -37.14 -10.38
N LEU A 53 1.89 -38.04 -11.32
CA LEU A 53 2.94 -37.82 -12.32
C LEU A 53 2.59 -36.68 -13.27
N LEU A 54 1.33 -36.61 -13.71
CA LEU A 54 0.82 -35.52 -14.54
C LEU A 54 0.90 -34.17 -13.81
N GLU A 55 0.56 -34.13 -12.52
CA GLU A 55 0.69 -32.93 -11.67
C GLU A 55 2.14 -32.45 -11.58
N VAL A 56 3.10 -33.36 -11.37
CA VAL A 56 4.54 -33.02 -11.32
C VAL A 56 5.02 -32.54 -12.69
N CYS A 57 4.66 -33.22 -13.78
CA CYS A 57 5.02 -32.79 -15.13
C CYS A 57 4.41 -31.43 -15.48
N ASN A 58 3.15 -31.20 -15.10
CA ASN A 58 2.47 -29.92 -15.30
C ASN A 58 3.17 -28.79 -14.53
N TRP A 59 3.54 -29.05 -13.27
CA TRP A 59 4.28 -28.06 -12.47
C TRP A 59 5.67 -27.74 -13.05
N ILE A 60 6.40 -28.76 -13.53
CA ILE A 60 7.69 -28.56 -14.21
C ILE A 60 7.49 -27.73 -15.49
N CYS A 61 6.51 -28.09 -16.32
CA CYS A 61 6.19 -27.38 -17.55
C CYS A 61 5.81 -25.92 -17.29
N PHE A 62 4.96 -25.68 -16.27
CA PHE A 62 4.57 -24.35 -15.84
C PHE A 62 5.79 -23.53 -15.40
N THR A 63 6.66 -24.11 -14.58
CA THR A 63 7.85 -23.40 -14.07
C THR A 63 8.83 -23.06 -15.20
N LEU A 64 9.06 -23.99 -16.14
CA LEU A 64 9.89 -23.74 -17.32
C LEU A 64 9.31 -22.63 -18.19
N LEU A 65 8.00 -22.68 -18.46
CA LEU A 65 7.31 -21.66 -19.23
C LEU A 65 7.40 -20.29 -18.54
N ASP A 66 7.19 -20.24 -17.23
CA ASP A 66 7.26 -19.01 -16.42
C ASP A 66 8.65 -18.37 -16.47
N VAL A 67 9.72 -19.16 -16.39
CA VAL A 67 11.11 -18.67 -16.52
C VAL A 67 11.41 -18.17 -17.93
N VAL A 68 10.99 -18.91 -18.97
CA VAL A 68 11.19 -18.48 -20.37
C VAL A 68 10.45 -17.18 -20.66
N LEU A 69 9.18 -17.08 -20.26
CA LEU A 69 8.40 -15.85 -20.41
C LEU A 69 9.04 -14.71 -19.59
N GLY A 70 9.54 -14.99 -18.39
CA GLY A 70 10.18 -13.99 -17.52
C GLY A 70 11.42 -13.41 -18.16
N ARG A 71 12.19 -14.25 -18.85
CA ARG A 71 13.35 -13.81 -19.61
C ARG A 71 12.96 -12.95 -20.81
N LEU A 72 11.95 -13.36 -21.57
CA LEU A 72 11.48 -12.59 -22.73
C LEU A 72 10.94 -11.22 -22.32
N VAL A 73 10.13 -11.16 -21.27
CA VAL A 73 9.61 -9.90 -20.71
C VAL A 73 10.75 -9.01 -20.24
N PHE A 74 11.74 -9.55 -19.52
CA PHE A 74 12.88 -8.78 -19.05
C PHE A 74 13.71 -8.19 -20.20
N LEU A 75 13.97 -8.95 -21.26
CA LEU A 75 14.70 -8.46 -22.44
C LEU A 75 13.94 -7.35 -23.16
N TYR A 76 12.64 -7.57 -23.42
CA TYR A 76 11.79 -6.57 -24.08
C TYR A 76 11.66 -5.28 -23.25
N MET A 77 11.45 -5.43 -21.94
CA MET A 77 11.39 -4.29 -21.03
C MET A 77 12.74 -3.59 -20.92
N GLY A 78 13.86 -4.31 -20.94
CA GLY A 78 15.21 -3.73 -20.88
C GLY A 78 15.51 -2.81 -22.07
N GLU A 79 15.12 -3.21 -23.29
CA GLU A 79 15.26 -2.38 -24.49
C GLU A 79 14.39 -1.12 -24.42
N LEU A 80 13.12 -1.27 -24.02
CA LEU A 80 12.20 -0.14 -23.86
C LEU A 80 12.64 0.80 -22.72
N ALA A 81 13.08 0.24 -21.61
CA ALA A 81 13.57 0.93 -20.43
C ALA A 81 14.79 1.78 -20.77
N LEU A 82 15.78 1.24 -21.48
CA LEU A 82 16.97 2.00 -21.85
C LEU A 82 16.62 3.26 -22.65
N SER A 83 15.62 3.15 -23.55
CA SER A 83 15.15 4.27 -24.36
C SER A 83 14.32 5.30 -23.60
N THR A 84 13.50 4.87 -22.63
CA THR A 84 12.59 5.75 -21.89
C THR A 84 13.23 6.34 -20.63
N PHE A 85 13.99 5.57 -19.86
CA PHE A 85 14.67 6.06 -18.63
C PHE A 85 15.80 7.06 -18.91
N GLN A 86 16.41 7.04 -20.10
CA GLN A 86 17.33 8.10 -20.51
C GLN A 86 16.62 9.45 -20.76
N SER A 87 15.32 9.41 -21.07
CA SER A 87 14.51 10.60 -21.37
C SER A 87 13.62 11.06 -20.22
N ALA A 88 13.32 10.17 -19.28
CA ALA A 88 12.40 10.42 -18.18
C ALA A 88 13.09 10.03 -16.86
N GLU A 89 13.49 11.02 -16.06
CA GLU A 89 14.03 10.86 -14.70
C GLU A 89 12.98 10.35 -13.70
N ILE A 90 12.15 9.37 -14.08
CA ILE A 90 11.09 8.83 -13.24
C ILE A 90 11.75 7.99 -12.14
N SER A 91 12.03 8.64 -11.02
CA SER A 91 12.55 8.01 -9.81
C SER A 91 11.52 8.11 -8.69
N PRO A 92 11.53 7.20 -7.70
CA PRO A 92 10.68 7.33 -6.51
C PRO A 92 10.84 8.70 -5.82
N LEU A 93 12.03 9.29 -5.92
CA LEU A 93 12.36 10.61 -5.39
C LEU A 93 11.62 11.74 -6.14
N THR A 94 11.51 11.68 -7.47
CA THR A 94 10.73 12.70 -8.21
C THR A 94 9.25 12.66 -7.87
N VAL A 95 8.72 11.50 -7.50
CA VAL A 95 7.33 11.38 -7.01
C VAL A 95 7.19 12.07 -5.65
N VAL A 96 8.17 11.89 -4.75
CA VAL A 96 8.18 12.57 -3.44
C VAL A 96 8.31 14.09 -3.61
N ASP A 97 9.18 14.55 -4.51
CA ASP A 97 9.35 15.98 -4.81
C ASP A 97 8.06 16.58 -5.39
N PHE A 98 7.42 15.88 -6.33
CA PHE A 98 6.11 16.29 -6.83
C PHE A 98 5.06 16.41 -5.72
N LEU A 99 4.99 15.43 -4.81
CA LEU A 99 4.08 15.51 -3.66
C LEU A 99 4.41 16.67 -2.73
N ARG A 100 5.71 16.97 -2.55
CA ARG A 100 6.20 18.09 -1.74
C ARG A 100 5.67 19.42 -2.28
N ASP A 101 5.85 19.68 -3.57
CA ASP A 101 5.41 20.91 -4.24
C ASP A 101 3.90 21.09 -4.13
N ASN A 102 3.14 19.99 -4.29
CA ASN A 102 1.69 20.03 -4.14
C ASN A 102 1.24 20.30 -2.70
N VAL A 103 1.95 19.79 -1.69
CA VAL A 103 1.67 20.06 -0.28
C VAL A 103 1.95 21.53 0.05
N GLU A 104 3.07 22.09 -0.45
CA GLU A 104 3.37 23.51 -0.30
C GLU A 104 2.31 24.40 -0.97
N TRP A 105 1.84 24.01 -2.15
CA TRP A 105 0.70 24.66 -2.82
C TRP A 105 -0.59 24.59 -1.98
N LEU A 106 -0.84 23.45 -1.32
CA LEU A 106 -1.99 23.24 -0.43
C LEU A 106 -1.93 24.10 0.84
N MET A 107 -0.73 24.39 1.37
CA MET A 107 -0.54 25.26 2.53
C MET A 107 -0.84 26.74 2.25
N GLY A 108 -0.69 27.17 0.98
CA GLY A 108 -0.89 28.55 0.56
C GLY A 108 -2.35 28.96 0.42
N ALA A 109 -2.92 28.70 -0.76
CA ALA A 109 -4.31 29.01 -1.11
C ALA A 109 -4.76 28.14 -2.29
N PRO A 110 -4.99 26.83 -2.07
CA PRO A 110 -5.33 25.91 -3.15
C PRO A 110 -6.65 26.35 -3.80
N ALA A 111 -6.63 26.55 -5.12
CA ALA A 111 -7.76 26.99 -5.94
C ALA A 111 -8.51 28.24 -5.41
N GLY A 112 -7.84 29.11 -4.63
CA GLY A 112 -8.43 30.32 -4.04
C GLY A 112 -9.26 30.08 -2.76
N PHE A 113 -9.29 28.86 -2.21
CA PHE A 113 -9.92 28.61 -0.92
C PHE A 113 -9.13 29.26 0.21
N LYS A 114 -9.81 30.09 1.02
CA LYS A 114 -9.22 30.72 2.21
C LYS A 114 -9.22 29.72 3.37
N LEU A 115 -8.19 28.88 3.41
CA LEU A 115 -7.99 27.89 4.46
C LEU A 115 -7.56 28.54 5.79
N ASN A 116 -7.72 27.79 6.88
CA ASN A 116 -7.17 28.16 8.17
C ASN A 116 -5.64 28.06 8.10
N LYS A 117 -4.96 29.20 7.91
CA LYS A 117 -3.51 29.26 7.69
C LYS A 117 -2.68 28.58 8.80
N PRO A 118 -2.92 28.84 10.10
CA PRO A 118 -2.23 28.12 11.18
C PRO A 118 -2.36 26.60 11.06
N LEU A 119 -3.57 26.10 10.82
CA LEU A 119 -3.83 24.66 10.71
C LEU A 119 -3.18 24.06 9.46
N ALA A 120 -3.35 24.71 8.31
CA ALA A 120 -2.76 24.27 7.06
C ALA A 120 -1.23 24.21 7.16
N SER A 121 -0.61 25.18 7.84
CA SER A 121 0.84 25.20 8.07
C SER A 121 1.31 24.06 8.96
N ILE A 122 0.65 23.81 10.11
CA ILE A 122 1.01 22.71 11.00
C ILE A 122 0.88 21.36 10.29
N LEU A 123 -0.23 21.17 9.58
CA LEU A 123 -0.53 19.94 8.87
C LEU A 123 0.44 19.69 7.70
N GLY A 124 0.65 20.73 6.88
CA GLY A 124 1.57 20.68 5.75
C GLY A 124 3.01 20.43 6.20
N ASN A 125 3.51 21.15 7.21
CA ASN A 125 4.84 20.92 7.76
C ASN A 125 5.02 19.48 8.30
N GLY A 126 3.99 18.92 8.95
CA GLY A 126 4.01 17.53 9.39
C GLY A 126 4.10 16.53 8.24
N ILE A 127 3.40 16.80 7.14
CA ILE A 127 3.45 15.97 5.93
C ILE A 127 4.80 16.13 5.21
N LEU A 128 5.33 17.35 5.09
CA LEU A 128 6.64 17.60 4.50
C LEU A 128 7.72 16.85 5.28
N LEU A 129 7.71 16.90 6.61
CA LEU A 129 8.64 16.11 7.44
C LEU A 129 8.51 14.60 7.19
N TRP A 130 7.29 14.10 7.02
CA TRP A 130 7.05 12.69 6.68
C TRP A 130 7.60 12.34 5.30
N LEU A 131 7.40 13.20 4.30
CA LEU A 131 7.94 13.02 2.95
C LEU A 131 9.47 13.09 2.94
N ASP A 132 10.08 13.99 3.72
CA ASP A 132 11.53 14.12 3.86
C ASP A 132 12.15 12.87 4.54
N LEU A 133 11.44 12.24 5.47
CA LEU A 133 11.87 10.95 6.02
C LEU A 133 11.85 9.86 4.94
N TRP A 134 10.82 9.83 4.10
CA TRP A 134 10.71 8.84 3.02
C TRP A 134 11.69 9.08 1.88
N SER A 135 12.04 10.33 1.58
CA SER A 135 13.08 10.63 0.60
C SER A 135 14.44 10.08 1.07
N PHE A 136 14.75 10.20 2.36
CA PHE A 136 15.93 9.56 2.96
C PHE A 136 15.87 8.03 2.85
N VAL A 137 14.73 7.41 3.20
CA VAL A 137 14.55 5.95 3.08
C VAL A 137 14.73 5.48 1.63
N PHE A 138 14.17 6.20 0.64
CA PHE A 138 14.36 5.84 -0.77
C PHE A 138 15.78 6.05 -1.26
N ALA A 139 16.48 7.08 -0.77
CA ALA A 139 17.88 7.31 -1.11
C ALA A 139 18.79 6.17 -0.61
N GLU A 140 18.49 5.62 0.57
CA GLU A 140 19.21 4.47 1.14
C GLU A 140 18.87 3.14 0.46
N ILE A 141 17.60 2.92 0.09
CA ILE A 141 17.16 1.69 -0.59
C ILE A 141 17.63 1.66 -2.05
N PHE A 142 17.60 2.81 -2.73
CA PHE A 142 17.96 2.97 -4.14
C PHE A 142 19.12 3.97 -4.27
N PRO A 143 20.34 3.61 -3.81
CA PRO A 143 21.49 4.49 -3.88
C PRO A 143 21.77 4.84 -5.35
N ARG A 144 21.66 6.14 -5.67
CA ARG A 144 21.99 6.70 -6.99
C ARG A 144 23.50 6.54 -7.22
N GLY A 145 23.92 5.44 -7.87
CA GLY A 145 25.27 5.30 -8.41
C GLY A 145 26.19 4.21 -7.84
N CYS A 146 25.69 3.18 -7.16
CA CYS A 146 26.56 2.07 -6.72
C CYS A 146 26.49 0.85 -7.66
N GLY A 147 27.46 0.77 -8.58
CA GLY A 147 27.68 -0.29 -9.56
C GLY A 147 28.12 -1.63 -8.96
N GLY A 148 27.23 -2.26 -8.19
CA GLY A 148 27.43 -3.62 -7.68
C GLY A 148 26.13 -4.27 -7.28
N ALA A 149 25.59 -3.90 -6.11
CA ALA A 149 24.42 -4.58 -5.55
C ALA A 149 23.13 -4.36 -6.38
N GLY A 150 22.86 -3.14 -6.85
CA GLY A 150 21.66 -2.82 -7.63
C GLY A 150 21.66 -3.51 -9.00
N GLU A 151 22.80 -3.48 -9.70
CA GLU A 151 22.97 -4.18 -10.98
C GLU A 151 22.83 -5.69 -10.82
N TRP A 152 23.43 -6.27 -9.77
CA TRP A 152 23.25 -7.69 -9.45
C TRP A 152 21.78 -8.03 -9.17
N LEU A 153 21.04 -7.19 -8.45
CA LEU A 153 19.61 -7.41 -8.20
C LEU A 153 18.77 -7.36 -9.48
N VAL A 154 19.07 -6.43 -10.39
CA VAL A 154 18.40 -6.32 -11.70
C VAL A 154 18.70 -7.54 -12.57
N VAL A 155 19.95 -8.00 -12.59
CA VAL A 155 20.34 -9.22 -13.30
C VAL A 155 19.63 -10.44 -12.71
N MET A 156 19.60 -10.55 -11.38
CA MET A 156 18.90 -11.64 -10.68
C MET A 156 17.40 -11.64 -11.00
N PHE A 157 16.76 -10.47 -11.02
CA PHE A 157 15.35 -10.29 -11.41
C PHE A 157 15.09 -10.82 -12.83
N GLY A 158 16.01 -10.59 -13.76
CA GLY A 158 15.93 -11.07 -15.14
C GLY A 158 16.10 -12.59 -15.32
N TYR A 159 16.48 -13.33 -14.29
CA TYR A 159 16.52 -14.80 -14.29
C TYR A 159 15.34 -15.44 -13.55
N MET A 160 14.46 -14.64 -12.96
CA MET A 160 13.25 -15.11 -12.29
C MET A 160 12.12 -15.36 -13.31
N GLY A 161 11.16 -16.22 -12.96
CA GLY A 161 9.93 -16.38 -13.73
C GLY A 161 9.03 -15.14 -13.67
N VAL A 162 8.16 -14.96 -14.67
CA VAL A 162 7.23 -13.80 -14.76
C VAL A 162 6.42 -13.66 -13.48
N THR A 163 5.94 -14.77 -12.89
CA THR A 163 5.13 -14.71 -11.67
C THR A 163 5.87 -14.05 -10.51
N LEU A 164 7.16 -14.37 -10.33
CA LEU A 164 7.99 -13.76 -9.31
C LEU A 164 8.36 -12.31 -9.66
N GLN A 165 8.58 -12.03 -10.95
CA GLN A 165 8.84 -10.67 -11.41
C GLN A 165 7.65 -9.72 -11.13
N LEU A 166 6.44 -10.17 -11.45
CA LEU A 166 5.20 -9.39 -11.24
C LEU A 166 4.89 -9.19 -9.76
N THR A 167 5.09 -10.21 -8.93
CA THR A 167 4.85 -10.09 -7.48
C THR A 167 5.88 -9.19 -6.80
N LEU A 168 7.15 -9.23 -7.23
CA LEU A 168 8.16 -8.29 -6.75
C LEU A 168 7.83 -6.85 -7.19
N LEU A 169 7.42 -6.64 -8.44
CA LEU A 169 7.01 -5.34 -8.94
C LEU A 169 5.81 -4.79 -8.15
N ALA A 170 4.81 -5.63 -7.87
CA ALA A 170 3.66 -5.26 -7.05
C ALA A 170 4.08 -4.83 -5.63
N ASP A 171 4.99 -5.58 -4.99
CA ASP A 171 5.51 -5.24 -3.67
C ASP A 171 6.32 -3.93 -3.69
N LEU A 172 7.10 -3.67 -4.76
CA LEU A 172 7.83 -2.41 -4.94
C LEU A 172 6.90 -1.21 -5.13
N VAL A 173 5.83 -1.36 -5.91
CA VAL A 173 4.80 -0.31 -6.08
C VAL A 173 4.05 -0.06 -4.78
N ASN A 174 3.73 -1.11 -4.03
CA ASN A 174 3.12 -0.98 -2.70
C ASN A 174 4.04 -0.24 -1.72
N LEU A 175 5.35 -0.55 -1.71
CA LEU A 175 6.35 0.18 -0.92
C LEU A 175 6.45 1.64 -1.37
N ALA A 176 6.50 1.88 -2.68
CA ALA A 176 6.59 3.22 -3.24
C ALA A 176 5.36 4.07 -2.90
N THR A 177 4.16 3.50 -2.86
CA THR A 177 2.92 4.23 -2.53
C THR A 177 2.61 4.30 -1.03
N TRP A 178 3.38 3.58 -0.20
CA TRP A 178 3.08 3.41 1.22
C TRP A 178 3.07 4.73 2.00
N HIS A 179 4.02 5.61 1.71
CA HIS A 179 4.12 6.92 2.36
C HIS A 179 2.86 7.76 2.16
N SER A 180 2.29 7.78 0.95
CA SER A 180 1.03 8.47 0.64
C SER A 180 -0.18 7.80 1.30
N HIS A 181 -0.19 6.46 1.35
CA HIS A 181 -1.29 5.69 1.92
C HIS A 181 -1.48 5.99 3.42
N TRP A 182 -0.37 6.11 4.17
CA TRP A 182 -0.44 6.48 5.59
C TRP A 182 -1.03 7.88 5.81
N VAL A 183 -0.64 8.84 4.98
CA VAL A 183 -1.18 10.21 5.03
C VAL A 183 -2.68 10.20 4.70
N TYR A 184 -3.09 9.46 3.68
CA TYR A 184 -4.51 9.26 3.37
C TYR A 184 -5.28 8.65 4.55
N LEU A 185 -4.77 7.59 5.17
CA LEU A 185 -5.41 6.95 6.32
C LEU A 185 -5.54 7.89 7.52
N TYR A 186 -4.52 8.73 7.75
CA TYR A 186 -4.57 9.77 8.77
C TYR A 186 -5.75 10.71 8.53
N PHE A 187 -5.87 11.26 7.32
CA PHE A 187 -6.96 12.16 6.96
C PHE A 187 -8.33 11.49 6.95
N ALA A 188 -8.43 10.23 6.50
CA ALA A 188 -9.68 9.47 6.54
C ALA A 188 -10.20 9.31 7.97
N LYS A 189 -9.31 8.99 8.92
CA LYS A 189 -9.66 8.91 10.35
C LYS A 189 -10.04 10.27 10.92
N LEU A 190 -9.28 11.31 10.59
CA LEU A 190 -9.52 12.67 11.05
C LEU A 190 -10.89 13.19 10.57
N ASN A 191 -11.20 13.03 9.28
CA ASN A 191 -12.49 13.42 8.73
C ASN A 191 -13.64 12.64 9.36
N ARG A 192 -13.50 11.32 9.57
CA ARG A 192 -14.52 10.53 10.26
C ARG A 192 -14.81 11.08 11.66
N LEU A 193 -13.78 11.46 12.41
CA LEU A 193 -13.93 12.08 13.73
C LEU A 193 -14.63 13.44 13.63
N GLN A 194 -14.21 14.30 12.70
CA GLN A 194 -14.80 15.62 12.55
C GLN A 194 -16.26 15.59 12.10
N PHE A 195 -16.64 14.72 11.16
CA PHE A 195 -18.05 14.54 10.77
C PHE A 195 -18.88 13.97 11.92
N GLY A 196 -18.31 13.11 12.76
CA GLY A 196 -18.95 12.65 14.00
C GLY A 196 -19.22 13.78 14.99
N LEU A 197 -18.24 14.68 15.17
CA LEU A 197 -18.40 15.89 15.99
C LEU A 197 -19.45 16.83 15.41
N PHE A 198 -19.44 17.03 14.09
CA PHE A 198 -20.40 17.88 13.39
C PHE A 198 -21.83 17.36 13.55
N SER A 199 -22.01 16.05 13.42
CA SER A 199 -23.30 15.38 13.64
C SER A 199 -23.77 15.48 15.10
N SER A 200 -22.84 15.51 16.05
CA SER A 200 -23.16 15.65 17.48
C SER A 200 -23.55 17.09 17.84
N LEU A 201 -22.81 18.08 17.35
CA LEU A 201 -23.14 19.51 17.51
C LEU A 201 -24.44 19.88 16.78
N SER A 202 -24.70 19.29 15.61
CA SER A 202 -25.98 19.50 14.91
C SER A 202 -27.18 19.05 15.74
N LYS A 203 -27.04 17.94 16.49
CA LYS A 203 -28.09 17.46 17.40
C LYS A 203 -28.24 18.36 18.63
N LEU A 204 -27.14 18.93 19.14
CA LEU A 204 -27.16 19.91 20.23
C LEU A 204 -28.08 21.10 19.88
N PHE A 205 -27.99 21.63 18.65
CA PHE A 205 -28.88 22.73 18.21
C PHE A 205 -30.35 22.33 18.09
N LEU A 206 -30.63 21.04 17.86
CA LEU A 206 -31.99 20.50 17.76
C LEU A 206 -32.57 20.10 19.13
N GLY A 207 -31.86 20.34 20.24
CA GLY A 207 -32.31 19.86 21.55
C GLY A 207 -32.22 18.34 21.70
N GLN A 208 -31.33 17.69 20.94
CA GLN A 208 -31.22 16.23 20.86
C GLN A 208 -29.87 15.73 21.40
N LYS A 209 -29.90 14.64 22.16
CA LYS A 209 -28.72 13.99 22.73
C LYS A 209 -28.67 12.51 22.33
N ILE A 210 -27.51 12.03 21.87
CA ILE A 210 -27.30 10.59 21.67
C ILE A 210 -27.06 9.94 23.02
N ASN A 211 -27.91 8.99 23.39
CA ASN A 211 -27.75 8.16 24.56
C ASN A 211 -27.00 6.88 24.15
N VAL A 212 -25.69 6.85 24.43
CA VAL A 212 -24.81 5.72 24.09
C VAL A 212 -25.23 4.43 24.81
N LEU A 213 -25.79 4.53 26.03
CA LEU A 213 -26.19 3.36 26.82
C LEU A 213 -27.43 2.65 26.26
N ARG A 214 -28.30 3.38 25.57
CA ARG A 214 -29.56 2.85 25.01
C ARG A 214 -29.62 2.92 23.48
N HIS A 215 -28.51 3.31 22.83
CA HIS A 215 -28.39 3.49 21.38
C HIS A 215 -29.57 4.26 20.73
N ARG A 216 -30.05 5.32 21.39
CA ARG A 216 -31.19 6.14 20.92
C ARG A 216 -30.91 7.63 21.04
N VAL A 217 -31.69 8.46 20.34
CA VAL A 217 -31.63 9.93 20.47
C VAL A 217 -32.76 10.37 21.41
N ASP A 218 -32.40 11.01 22.51
CA ASP A 218 -33.32 11.55 23.52
C ASP A 218 -33.40 13.08 23.37
N SER A 219 -34.57 13.67 23.62
CA SER A 219 -34.72 15.13 23.74
C SER A 219 -34.14 15.61 25.07
N CYS A 220 -33.33 16.66 25.03
CA CYS A 220 -32.79 17.35 26.20
C CYS A 220 -33.03 18.86 26.08
N GLU A 221 -33.45 19.48 27.17
CA GLU A 221 -33.44 20.93 27.29
C GLU A 221 -32.02 21.41 27.56
N TYR A 222 -31.51 22.28 26.69
CA TYR A 222 -30.20 22.89 26.84
C TYR A 222 -30.35 24.34 27.26
N ASP A 223 -29.49 24.78 28.18
CA ASP A 223 -29.42 26.19 28.58
C ASP A 223 -28.83 27.05 27.44
N VAL A 224 -29.16 28.34 27.45
CA VAL A 224 -28.67 29.32 26.46
C VAL A 224 -27.14 29.34 26.42
N SER A 225 -26.48 29.21 27.57
CA SER A 225 -25.02 29.15 27.68
C SER A 225 -24.42 27.96 26.93
N GLN A 226 -25.09 26.81 26.98
CA GLN A 226 -24.65 25.57 26.32
C GLN A 226 -24.83 25.66 24.80
N LEU A 227 -25.93 26.27 24.36
CA LEU A 227 -26.19 26.51 22.93
C LEU A 227 -25.17 27.50 22.33
N LEU A 228 -24.81 28.55 23.07
CA LEU A 228 -23.78 29.50 22.67
C LEU A 228 -22.42 28.82 22.51
N LEU A 229 -22.01 28.00 23.49
CA LEU A 229 -20.77 27.22 23.40
C LEU A 229 -20.79 26.25 22.22
N GLY A 230 -21.93 25.58 21.98
CA GLY A 230 -22.15 24.73 20.82
C GLY A 230 -21.96 25.47 19.50
N THR A 231 -22.49 26.68 19.41
CA THR A 231 -22.35 27.57 18.23
C THR A 231 -20.89 27.92 17.98
N LEU A 232 -20.15 28.30 19.03
CA LEU A 232 -18.73 28.59 18.94
C LEU A 232 -17.92 27.36 18.48
N LEU A 233 -18.15 26.20 19.08
CA LEU A 233 -17.49 24.95 18.69
C LEU A 233 -17.83 24.54 17.25
N PHE A 234 -19.07 24.74 16.83
CA PHE A 234 -19.51 24.44 15.47
C PHE A 234 -18.82 25.31 14.42
N THR A 235 -18.70 26.62 14.69
CA THR A 235 -17.99 27.54 13.78
C THR A 235 -16.50 27.16 13.67
N ILE A 236 -15.82 26.89 14.79
CA ILE A 236 -14.42 26.42 14.79
C ILE A 236 -14.29 25.11 14.00
N LEU A 237 -15.18 24.14 14.26
CA LEU A 237 -15.16 22.84 13.59
C LEU A 237 -15.39 22.97 12.08
N ALA A 238 -16.27 23.87 11.64
CA ALA A 238 -16.51 24.12 10.21
C ALA A 238 -15.23 24.61 9.49
N PHE A 239 -14.48 25.53 10.09
CA PHE A 239 -13.18 25.96 9.55
C PHE A 239 -12.11 24.87 9.58
N LEU A 240 -12.15 24.00 10.60
CA LEU A 240 -11.24 22.87 10.72
C LEU A 240 -11.50 21.78 9.66
N VAL A 241 -12.78 21.45 9.45
CA VAL A 241 -13.23 20.43 8.49
C VAL A 241 -12.89 20.84 7.07
N THR A 242 -13.17 22.09 6.69
CA THR A 242 -12.89 22.59 5.33
C THR A 242 -11.41 22.46 4.98
N THR A 243 -10.52 22.80 5.91
CA THR A 243 -9.07 22.64 5.71
C THR A 243 -8.68 21.17 5.57
N ASN A 244 -9.10 20.30 6.49
CA ASN A 244 -8.76 18.87 6.41
C ASN A 244 -9.36 18.15 5.21
N LEU A 245 -10.53 18.58 4.73
CA LEU A 245 -11.19 18.02 3.56
C LEU A 245 -10.37 18.24 2.29
N VAL A 246 -9.76 19.42 2.12
CA VAL A 246 -8.90 19.72 0.96
C VAL A 246 -7.68 18.79 0.94
N PHE A 247 -7.00 18.63 2.08
CA PHE A 247 -5.88 17.68 2.19
C PHE A 247 -6.33 16.25 1.93
N PHE A 248 -7.47 15.83 2.49
CA PHE A 248 -8.02 14.49 2.26
C PHE A 248 -8.30 14.22 0.78
N VAL A 249 -8.97 15.13 0.08
CA VAL A 249 -9.32 14.96 -1.34
C VAL A 249 -8.06 14.87 -2.19
N PHE A 250 -7.05 15.69 -1.91
CA PHE A 250 -5.76 15.63 -2.61
C PHE A 250 -5.09 14.25 -2.43
N PHE A 251 -4.91 13.80 -1.17
CA PHE A 251 -4.27 12.50 -0.91
C PHE A 251 -5.13 11.29 -1.31
N ALA A 252 -6.45 11.46 -1.42
CA ALA A 252 -7.34 10.44 -1.99
C ALA A 252 -7.23 10.35 -3.52
N ALA A 253 -6.89 11.44 -4.21
CA ALA A 253 -6.68 11.47 -5.67
C ALA A 253 -5.27 10.99 -6.08
N VAL A 254 -4.28 11.18 -5.21
CA VAL A 254 -2.90 10.67 -5.40
C VAL A 254 -2.84 9.15 -5.27
N ARG A 255 -3.71 8.57 -4.46
CA ARG A 255 -3.81 7.12 -4.22
C ARG A 255 -4.52 6.41 -5.36
#